data_AF-B1X1S2-F1
#
_entry.id   AF-B1X1S2-F1
#
_cell.length_a   1.000
_cell.length_b   1.000
_cell.length_c   1.000
_cell.angle_alpha   90.00
_cell.angle_beta   90.00
_cell.angle_gamma   90.00
#
_symmetry.space_group_name_H-M   'P 1'
#
loop_
_entity.id
_entity.type
_entity.pdbx_description
1 polymer ?
#
loop_
_entity_poly.entity_id
_entity_poly.type
_entity_poly.pdbx_seq_one_letter_code
_entity_poly.pdbx_strand_id
1 'polypeptide(L)'
;MRVAIAGAGLAGLSCAKYLVDTGHTPIVLERRDVLGGKVAAWKDEDGDWYETGLHIFFGAYPNMLQLFKELGIEDRLQWKEHSMIFNQPETPGTYSRFDFPDLPAPVNGIFAILRNNDMLTWEEKIKFGLGLLPAIVRGQSYVEEMDQYSWSEWLKKQNIPPRVEKEVFIAMSKALNFINPDEISATILLTALNRFLQEKNGSKMAFLDGSPTERLCQPLVDYITEKGGEVRLNASLKEILLKDDNTVKGFLLRGLNGEPDEIFEADLYVSAMPVDPLKVILPQPWQQLAEFKKLEGLEGVPVINLHLWFDRKLTDIDHLLFSRSDLLSVYADMSNTCQEYADPDRSMLELVLAPAQDWITASDEAIIEVTMAEIEKLFPQHFTGENRAKLRKYHVVKTPRSVYKAIPGRQAYRPSQKTPIANFYLAGDFTMQKYLGSMEGAVLSGKLAAQTLAQDYPAKIGPSQPEATKEASLV
;
A
#
# COMPACT_ATOMS: atom_id res chain seq x y z
N MET A 1 16.52 6.93 -24.62
CA MET A 1 15.36 6.40 -25.37
C MET A 1 14.09 6.91 -24.71
N ARG A 2 13.02 7.15 -25.48
CA ARG A 2 11.70 7.55 -24.98
C ARG A 2 10.98 6.32 -24.44
N VAL A 3 10.45 6.40 -23.22
CA VAL A 3 9.76 5.28 -22.55
C VAL A 3 8.35 5.73 -22.16
N ALA A 4 7.31 5.17 -22.79
CA ALA A 4 5.93 5.44 -22.41
C ALA A 4 5.53 4.60 -21.19
N ILE A 5 4.97 5.21 -20.15
CA ILE A 5 4.57 4.55 -18.91
C ILE A 5 3.08 4.78 -18.67
N ALA A 6 2.27 3.73 -18.71
CA ALA A 6 0.84 3.84 -18.44
C ALA A 6 0.54 3.78 -16.93
N GLY A 7 0.14 4.91 -16.35
CA GLY A 7 -0.25 5.10 -14.95
C GLY A 7 0.76 5.87 -14.11
N ALA A 8 0.31 6.92 -13.41
CA ALA A 8 1.08 7.72 -12.45
C ALA A 8 0.78 7.34 -10.99
N GLY A 9 0.60 6.04 -10.71
CA GLY A 9 0.72 5.52 -9.36
C GLY A 9 2.18 5.48 -8.90
N LEU A 10 2.42 5.14 -7.63
CA LEU A 10 3.78 5.05 -7.07
C LEU A 10 4.73 4.18 -7.91
N ALA A 11 4.25 3.09 -8.50
CA ALA A 11 5.06 2.24 -9.37
C ALA A 11 5.50 2.95 -10.67
N GLY A 12 4.60 3.68 -11.31
CA GLY A 12 4.89 4.41 -12.55
C GLY A 12 5.78 5.62 -12.31
N LEU A 13 5.50 6.39 -11.25
CA LEU A 13 6.33 7.53 -10.85
C LEU A 13 7.73 7.08 -10.40
N SER A 14 7.84 5.99 -9.63
CA SER A 14 9.14 5.40 -9.30
C SER A 14 9.90 4.94 -10.56
N CYS A 15 9.23 4.24 -11.48
CA CYS A 15 9.83 3.81 -12.74
C CYS A 15 10.38 5.01 -13.53
N ALA A 16 9.58 6.06 -13.69
CA ALA A 16 10.01 7.28 -14.38
C ALA A 16 11.20 7.95 -13.69
N LYS A 17 11.16 8.10 -12.36
CA LYS A 17 12.26 8.66 -11.56
C LYS A 17 13.57 7.91 -11.82
N TYR A 18 13.58 6.59 -11.77
CA TYR A 18 14.80 5.81 -11.99
C TYR A 18 15.19 5.70 -13.47
N LEU A 19 14.27 5.90 -14.42
CA LEU A 19 14.58 6.00 -15.84
C LEU A 19 15.28 7.31 -16.21
N VAL A 20 14.88 8.46 -15.63
CA VAL A 20 15.63 9.71 -15.84
C VAL A 20 17.05 9.60 -15.27
N ASP A 21 17.22 8.93 -14.12
CA ASP A 21 18.54 8.71 -13.50
C ASP A 21 19.48 7.87 -14.36
N THR A 22 18.92 7.01 -15.23
CA THR A 22 19.67 6.15 -16.15
C THR A 22 19.80 6.74 -17.55
N GLY A 23 19.39 7.99 -17.77
CA GLY A 23 19.54 8.70 -19.05
C GLY A 23 18.45 8.40 -20.10
N HIS A 24 17.33 7.82 -19.67
CA HIS A 24 16.14 7.66 -20.51
C HIS A 24 15.20 8.88 -20.37
N THR A 25 14.25 8.99 -21.30
CA THR A 25 13.23 10.04 -21.31
C THR A 25 11.87 9.39 -21.06
N PRO A 26 11.43 9.26 -19.80
CA PRO A 26 10.13 8.68 -19.49
C PRO A 26 9.00 9.67 -19.77
N ILE A 27 7.88 9.16 -20.28
CA ILE A 27 6.62 9.87 -20.45
C ILE A 27 5.54 9.09 -19.72
N VAL A 28 5.12 9.61 -18.57
CA VAL A 28 4.05 9.01 -17.74
C VAL A 28 2.70 9.50 -18.23
N LEU A 29 1.78 8.58 -18.48
CA LEU A 29 0.44 8.83 -19.00
C LEU A 29 -0.57 8.36 -17.96
N GLU A 30 -1.16 9.29 -17.23
CA GLU A 30 -2.16 9.03 -16.19
C GLU A 30 -3.56 9.27 -16.71
N ARG A 31 -4.45 8.30 -16.47
CA ARG A 31 -5.83 8.36 -16.95
C ARG A 31 -6.64 9.47 -16.28
N ARG A 32 -6.41 9.71 -14.99
CA ARG A 32 -7.18 10.68 -14.20
C ARG A 32 -6.53 12.07 -14.22
N ASP A 33 -7.23 13.02 -13.64
CA ASP A 33 -6.78 14.38 -13.33
C ASP A 33 -6.04 14.47 -11.98
N VAL A 34 -5.65 13.31 -11.40
CA VAL A 34 -4.99 13.23 -10.09
C VAL A 34 -3.86 12.20 -10.10
N LEU A 35 -2.75 12.51 -9.41
CA LEU A 35 -1.59 11.64 -9.24
C LEU A 35 -1.78 10.64 -8.09
N GLY A 36 -1.03 9.53 -8.13
CA GLY A 36 -0.85 8.62 -7.00
C GLY A 36 -1.62 7.29 -7.08
N GLY A 37 -2.61 7.19 -7.95
CA GLY A 37 -3.37 5.95 -8.09
C GLY A 37 -4.11 5.59 -6.79
N LYS A 38 -3.68 4.52 -6.13
CA LYS A 38 -4.26 4.06 -4.84
C LYS A 38 -3.88 4.94 -3.64
N VAL A 39 -2.93 5.86 -3.79
CA VAL A 39 -2.58 6.87 -2.77
C VAL A 39 -3.15 8.26 -3.10
N ALA A 40 -3.99 8.38 -4.13
CA ALA A 40 -4.50 9.68 -4.56
C ALA A 40 -5.42 10.31 -3.50
N ALA A 41 -5.42 11.64 -3.46
CA ALA A 41 -6.30 12.44 -2.63
C ALA A 41 -6.92 13.59 -3.43
N TRP A 42 -8.06 14.10 -2.97
CA TRP A 42 -8.80 15.21 -3.59
C TRP A 42 -9.22 16.23 -2.53
N LYS A 43 -9.34 17.50 -2.92
CA LYS A 43 -9.96 18.55 -2.08
C LYS A 43 -11.44 18.66 -2.43
N ASP A 44 -12.28 18.77 -1.41
CA ASP A 44 -13.68 19.14 -1.58
C ASP A 44 -13.89 20.66 -1.68
N GLU A 45 -15.15 21.09 -1.77
CA GLU A 45 -15.54 22.51 -1.90
C GLU A 45 -15.15 23.37 -0.69
N ASP A 46 -14.99 22.76 0.49
CA ASP A 46 -14.56 23.44 1.71
C ASP A 46 -13.01 23.53 1.80
N GLY A 47 -12.30 22.88 0.87
CA GLY A 47 -10.85 22.79 0.85
C GLY A 47 -10.27 21.65 1.70
N ASP A 48 -11.12 20.77 2.24
CA ASP A 48 -10.67 19.62 3.03
C ASP A 48 -10.27 18.46 2.12
N TRP A 49 -9.19 17.78 2.48
CA TRP A 49 -8.71 16.61 1.75
C TRP A 49 -9.43 15.32 2.15
N TYR A 50 -9.67 14.46 1.17
CA TYR A 50 -10.05 13.06 1.36
C TYR A 50 -9.24 12.14 0.45
N GLU A 51 -8.85 10.99 0.97
CA GLU A 51 -7.87 10.09 0.37
C GLU A 51 -8.52 8.81 -0.20
N THR A 52 -7.75 8.08 -1.00
CA THR A 52 -8.17 6.75 -1.49
C THR A 52 -8.07 5.68 -0.40
N GLY A 53 -7.24 5.90 0.63
CA GLY A 53 -6.96 4.95 1.70
C GLY A 53 -6.11 5.57 2.81
N LEU A 54 -6.18 4.99 4.00
CA LEU A 54 -5.33 5.37 5.12
C LEU A 54 -3.94 4.72 4.97
N HIS A 55 -2.94 5.53 4.65
CA HIS A 55 -1.60 5.04 4.32
C HIS A 55 -0.62 5.20 5.49
N ILE A 56 0.15 4.12 5.75
CA ILE A 56 1.17 4.10 6.81
C ILE A 56 2.53 3.73 6.22
N PHE A 57 3.53 4.53 6.57
CA PHE A 57 4.92 4.29 6.23
C PHE A 57 5.58 3.54 7.39
N PHE A 58 6.37 2.53 7.07
CA PHE A 58 7.08 1.71 8.06
C PHE A 58 8.58 1.92 7.98
N GLY A 59 9.28 1.75 9.11
CA GLY A 59 10.75 1.74 9.11
C GLY A 59 11.33 0.68 8.16
N ALA A 60 10.66 -0.47 8.04
CA ALA A 60 11.06 -1.55 7.14
C ALA A 60 10.72 -1.30 5.65
N TYR A 61 10.55 -0.05 5.21
CA TYR A 61 10.31 0.35 3.82
C TYR A 61 11.56 1.00 3.19
N PRO A 62 12.66 0.25 2.98
CA PRO A 62 13.93 0.84 2.59
C PRO A 62 13.88 1.54 1.23
N ASN A 63 13.09 1.07 0.27
CA ASN A 63 13.02 1.72 -1.04
C ASN A 63 12.23 3.02 -0.99
N MET A 64 11.16 3.07 -0.19
CA MET A 64 10.42 4.29 0.07
C MET A 64 11.27 5.31 0.84
N LEU A 65 11.95 4.91 1.92
CA LEU A 65 12.80 5.80 2.69
C LEU A 65 13.98 6.33 1.85
N GLN A 66 14.59 5.47 1.05
CA GLN A 66 15.61 5.86 0.09
C GLN A 66 15.06 6.85 -0.95
N LEU A 67 13.82 6.65 -1.44
CA LEU A 67 13.18 7.57 -2.37
C LEU A 67 12.93 8.95 -1.73
N PHE A 68 12.44 8.98 -0.49
CA PHE A 68 12.24 10.23 0.26
C PHE A 68 13.57 10.99 0.43
N LYS A 69 14.65 10.27 0.74
CA LYS A 69 16.01 10.82 0.84
C LYS A 69 16.51 11.36 -0.50
N GLU A 70 16.33 10.63 -1.58
CA GLU A 70 16.73 11.04 -2.94
C GLU A 70 16.01 12.30 -3.41
N LEU A 71 14.76 12.51 -2.96
CA LEU A 71 13.95 13.68 -3.26
C LEU A 71 14.14 14.82 -2.24
N GLY A 72 14.87 14.59 -1.14
CA GLY A 72 15.07 15.58 -0.09
C GLY A 72 13.80 15.94 0.68
N ILE A 73 12.91 14.96 0.91
CA ILE A 73 11.60 15.15 1.57
C ILE A 73 11.42 14.27 2.82
N GLU A 74 12.52 13.81 3.44
CA GLU A 74 12.49 12.93 4.62
C GLU A 74 11.73 13.54 5.81
N ASP A 75 11.71 14.86 5.92
CA ASP A 75 11.01 15.63 6.95
C ASP A 75 9.48 15.53 6.85
N ARG A 76 8.95 15.11 5.70
CA ARG A 76 7.51 14.91 5.49
C ARG A 76 6.95 13.66 6.18
N LEU A 77 7.80 12.78 6.72
CA LEU A 77 7.38 11.60 7.47
C LEU A 77 7.26 11.90 8.97
N GLN A 78 6.02 11.94 9.45
CA GLN A 78 5.68 12.14 10.86
C GLN A 78 5.73 10.82 11.63
N TRP A 79 6.93 10.42 12.06
CA TRP A 79 7.15 9.22 12.87
C TRP A 79 6.45 9.31 14.23
N LYS A 80 5.66 8.30 14.56
CA LYS A 80 4.93 8.22 15.84
C LYS A 80 5.71 7.44 16.89
N GLU A 81 5.16 7.33 18.09
CA GLU A 81 5.70 6.46 19.14
C GLU A 81 5.90 5.02 18.59
N HIS A 82 6.92 4.31 19.08
CA HIS A 82 7.10 2.92 18.66
C HIS A 82 6.15 2.01 19.45
N SER A 83 4.87 2.05 19.06
CA SER A 83 3.80 1.33 19.72
C SER A 83 2.80 0.75 18.71
N MET A 84 2.01 -0.24 19.15
CA MET A 84 0.80 -0.68 18.45
C MET A 84 -0.37 -0.62 19.42
N ILE A 85 -1.41 0.15 19.09
CA ILE A 85 -2.53 0.47 19.98
C ILE A 85 -3.81 -0.18 19.45
N PHE A 86 -4.45 -1.00 20.27
CA PHE A 86 -5.63 -1.79 19.93
C PHE A 86 -6.81 -1.38 20.79
N ASN A 87 -7.97 -1.12 20.20
CA ASN A 87 -9.22 -0.98 20.97
C ASN A 87 -9.58 -2.31 21.64
N GLN A 88 -10.24 -2.25 22.80
CA GLN A 88 -10.74 -3.44 23.53
C GLN A 88 -12.26 -3.59 23.35
N PRO A 89 -12.74 -4.53 22.51
CA PRO A 89 -14.18 -4.74 22.29
C PRO A 89 -14.96 -5.06 23.55
N GLU A 90 -14.34 -5.77 24.50
CA GLU A 90 -14.94 -6.19 25.76
C GLU A 90 -15.07 -5.04 26.78
N THR A 91 -14.34 -3.93 26.59
CA THR A 91 -14.41 -2.74 27.44
C THR A 91 -14.37 -1.48 26.56
N PRO A 92 -15.51 -1.10 25.94
CA PRO A 92 -15.62 0.03 25.01
C PRO A 92 -14.95 1.31 25.51
N GLY A 93 -14.29 2.03 24.60
CA GLY A 93 -13.54 3.25 24.92
C GLY A 93 -12.15 3.05 25.56
N THR A 94 -11.70 1.80 25.74
CA THR A 94 -10.36 1.51 26.27
C THR A 94 -9.43 0.90 25.23
N TYR A 95 -8.13 0.99 25.49
CA TYR A 95 -7.07 0.56 24.60
C TYR A 95 -6.11 -0.39 25.32
N SER A 96 -5.58 -1.36 24.58
CA SER A 96 -4.39 -2.13 24.92
C SER A 96 -3.24 -1.70 24.01
N ARG A 97 -2.00 -1.88 24.46
CA ARG A 97 -0.82 -1.47 23.69
C ARG A 97 0.34 -2.43 23.80
N PHE A 98 1.07 -2.56 22.69
CA PHE A 98 2.40 -3.17 22.62
C PHE A 98 3.42 -2.06 22.43
N ASP A 99 4.17 -1.74 23.48
CA ASP A 99 5.19 -0.69 23.46
C ASP A 99 6.57 -1.30 23.23
N PHE A 100 7.25 -0.85 22.18
CA PHE A 100 8.56 -1.35 21.78
C PHE A 100 9.62 -0.44 22.42
N PRO A 101 10.35 -0.91 23.47
CA PRO A 101 11.38 -0.11 24.09
C PRO A 101 12.54 0.13 23.12
N ASP A 102 13.40 1.10 23.44
CA ASP A 102 14.60 1.44 22.67
C ASP A 102 15.70 0.37 22.79
N LEU A 103 15.38 -0.85 22.38
CA LEU A 103 16.25 -2.04 22.36
C LEU A 103 16.38 -2.55 20.91
N PRO A 104 17.44 -3.29 20.57
CA PRO A 104 17.58 -3.90 19.24
C PRO A 104 16.42 -4.87 18.93
N ALA A 105 16.09 -5.03 17.65
CA ALA A 105 15.22 -6.12 17.21
C ALA A 105 15.97 -7.48 17.29
N PRO A 106 15.29 -8.58 17.64
CA PRO A 106 13.88 -8.72 18.00
C PRO A 106 13.55 -8.49 19.49
N VAL A 107 14.53 -8.06 20.32
CA VAL A 107 14.39 -7.96 21.78
C VAL A 107 13.29 -6.97 22.18
N ASN A 108 13.19 -5.84 21.48
CA ASN A 108 12.12 -4.86 21.67
C ASN A 108 10.71 -5.47 21.48
N GLY A 109 10.50 -6.26 20.41
CA GLY A 109 9.23 -6.93 20.14
C GLY A 109 8.89 -8.00 21.17
N ILE A 110 9.88 -8.80 21.59
CA ILE A 110 9.69 -9.77 22.69
C ILE A 110 9.26 -9.04 23.97
N PHE A 111 9.92 -7.93 24.31
CA PHE A 111 9.56 -7.14 25.48
C PHE A 111 8.14 -6.56 25.39
N ALA A 112 7.74 -6.05 24.22
CA ALA A 112 6.40 -5.55 23.97
C ALA A 112 5.33 -6.62 24.22
N ILE A 113 5.54 -7.83 23.68
CA ILE A 113 4.63 -8.99 23.88
C ILE A 113 4.59 -9.42 25.35
N LEU A 114 5.75 -9.49 26.02
CA LEU A 114 5.82 -9.91 27.42
C LEU A 114 5.14 -8.90 28.36
N ARG A 115 5.29 -7.59 28.11
CA ARG A 115 4.73 -6.52 28.93
C ARG A 115 3.22 -6.37 28.80
N ASN A 116 2.64 -6.66 27.62
CA ASN A 116 1.20 -6.62 27.40
C ASN A 116 0.49 -7.74 28.17
N ASN A 117 -0.46 -7.44 29.07
CA ASN A 117 -1.10 -8.46 29.93
C ASN A 117 -2.63 -8.54 29.79
N ASP A 118 -3.20 -7.73 28.92
CA ASP A 118 -4.64 -7.60 28.70
C ASP A 118 -5.11 -8.20 27.37
N MET A 119 -4.25 -8.33 26.35
CA MET A 119 -4.61 -9.06 25.11
C MET A 119 -4.28 -10.56 25.16
N LEU A 120 -3.09 -10.94 25.63
CA LEU A 120 -2.60 -12.32 25.59
C LEU A 120 -2.24 -12.86 26.99
N THR A 121 -2.68 -14.08 27.28
CA THR A 121 -2.26 -14.85 28.46
C THR A 121 -0.83 -15.37 28.30
N TRP A 122 -0.20 -15.76 29.40
CA TRP A 122 1.15 -16.36 29.37
C TRP A 122 1.24 -17.64 28.54
N GLU A 123 0.22 -18.49 28.61
CA GLU A 123 0.16 -19.72 27.81
C GLU A 123 0.10 -19.41 26.31
N GLU A 124 -0.72 -18.43 25.92
CA GLU A 124 -0.83 -17.96 24.54
C GLU A 124 0.48 -17.38 24.03
N LYS A 125 1.17 -16.55 24.83
CA LYS A 125 2.48 -15.99 24.47
C LYS A 125 3.53 -17.08 24.21
N ILE A 126 3.60 -18.08 25.09
CA ILE A 126 4.56 -19.19 24.95
C ILE A 126 4.25 -20.00 23.70
N LYS A 127 2.99 -20.41 23.50
CA LYS A 127 2.59 -21.19 22.31
C LYS A 127 2.78 -20.40 21.02
N PHE A 128 2.51 -19.10 21.02
CA PHE A 128 2.77 -18.23 19.87
C PHE A 128 4.26 -18.16 19.54
N GLY A 129 5.12 -17.93 20.55
CA GLY A 129 6.57 -17.92 20.38
C GLY A 129 7.11 -19.25 19.83
N LEU A 130 6.67 -20.38 20.38
CA LEU A 130 7.03 -21.71 19.88
C LEU A 130 6.54 -21.96 18.44
N GLY A 131 5.33 -21.50 18.13
CA GLY A 131 4.73 -21.66 16.81
C GLY A 131 5.46 -20.88 15.72
N LEU A 132 6.10 -19.74 16.04
CA LEU A 132 6.92 -18.96 15.12
C LEU A 132 8.33 -19.55 14.87
N LEU A 133 8.82 -20.45 15.72
CA LEU A 133 10.19 -20.98 15.63
C LEU A 133 10.54 -21.55 14.24
N PRO A 134 9.68 -22.31 13.55
CA PRO A 134 10.01 -22.82 12.22
C PRO A 134 10.27 -21.72 11.20
N ALA A 135 9.52 -20.62 11.24
CA ALA A 135 9.73 -19.48 10.35
C ALA A 135 11.06 -18.76 10.65
N ILE A 136 11.37 -18.58 11.93
CA ILE A 136 12.62 -17.93 12.37
C ILE A 136 13.85 -18.77 11.99
N VAL A 137 13.80 -20.08 12.22
CA VAL A 137 14.96 -20.98 12.02
C VAL A 137 15.17 -21.34 10.55
N ARG A 138 14.08 -21.59 9.79
CA ARG A 138 14.18 -22.02 8.39
C ARG A 138 14.26 -20.83 7.41
N GLY A 139 13.92 -19.63 7.87
CA GLY A 139 14.06 -18.40 7.09
C GLY A 139 13.12 -18.31 5.88
N GLN A 140 13.57 -17.56 4.87
CA GLN A 140 12.74 -17.10 3.74
C GLN A 140 12.13 -18.24 2.91
N SER A 141 12.85 -19.34 2.69
CA SER A 141 12.33 -20.48 1.92
C SER A 141 11.10 -21.10 2.59
N TYR A 142 11.10 -21.21 3.92
CA TYR A 142 9.93 -21.67 4.65
C TYR A 142 8.77 -20.68 4.54
N VAL A 143 9.05 -19.38 4.67
CA VAL A 143 8.01 -18.33 4.53
C VAL A 143 7.33 -18.47 3.16
N GLU A 144 8.09 -18.67 2.08
CA GLU A 144 7.55 -18.84 0.73
C GLU A 144 6.76 -20.15 0.56
N GLU A 145 7.24 -21.26 1.14
CA GLU A 145 6.51 -22.54 1.15
C GLU A 145 5.14 -22.45 1.86
N MET A 146 4.97 -21.52 2.80
CA MET A 146 3.71 -21.33 3.52
C MET A 146 2.64 -20.63 2.68
N ASP A 147 2.92 -20.23 1.43
CA ASP A 147 1.91 -19.60 0.56
C ASP A 147 0.76 -20.55 0.23
N GLN A 148 0.91 -21.85 0.50
CA GLN A 148 -0.15 -22.85 0.33
C GLN A 148 -1.21 -22.84 1.45
N TYR A 149 -0.98 -22.13 2.55
CA TYR A 149 -1.88 -22.10 3.71
C TYR A 149 -2.46 -20.71 3.91
N SER A 150 -3.74 -20.64 4.31
CA SER A 150 -4.24 -19.42 4.94
C SER A 150 -3.58 -19.20 6.29
N TRP A 151 -3.69 -17.99 6.84
CA TRP A 151 -3.13 -17.71 8.16
C TRP A 151 -3.78 -18.58 9.25
N SER A 152 -5.10 -18.75 9.23
CA SER A 152 -5.80 -19.64 10.17
C SER A 152 -5.34 -21.10 10.06
N GLU A 153 -5.14 -21.60 8.83
CA GLU A 153 -4.63 -22.96 8.60
C GLU A 153 -3.21 -23.12 9.14
N TRP A 154 -2.36 -22.12 8.93
CA TRP A 154 -1.00 -22.11 9.43
C TRP A 154 -0.96 -22.06 10.97
N LEU A 155 -1.74 -21.18 11.62
CA LEU A 155 -1.81 -21.12 13.08
C LEU A 155 -2.24 -22.46 13.68
N LYS A 156 -3.24 -23.11 13.09
CA LYS A 156 -3.70 -24.44 13.50
C LYS A 156 -2.61 -25.50 13.34
N LYS A 157 -1.88 -25.47 12.22
CA LYS A 157 -0.72 -26.36 11.96
C LYS A 157 0.36 -26.20 13.03
N GLN A 158 0.56 -24.97 13.51
CA GLN A 158 1.56 -24.63 14.53
C GLN A 158 1.06 -24.81 15.97
N ASN A 159 -0.17 -25.30 16.18
CA ASN A 159 -0.82 -25.43 17.49
C ASN A 159 -0.89 -24.10 18.28
N ILE A 160 -1.03 -22.97 17.58
CA ILE A 160 -1.22 -21.66 18.21
C ILE A 160 -2.70 -21.54 18.64
N PRO A 161 -3.00 -21.04 19.86
CA PRO A 161 -4.38 -20.94 20.32
C PRO A 161 -5.25 -20.04 19.42
N PRO A 162 -6.51 -20.43 19.11
CA PRO A 162 -7.41 -19.65 18.24
C PRO A 162 -7.67 -18.22 18.74
N ARG A 163 -7.59 -17.99 20.05
CA ARG A 163 -7.75 -16.65 20.61
C ARG A 163 -6.62 -15.70 20.18
N VAL A 164 -5.40 -16.17 19.96
CA VAL A 164 -4.31 -15.33 19.42
C VAL A 164 -4.68 -14.77 18.04
N GLU A 165 -5.32 -15.59 17.21
CA GLU A 165 -5.83 -15.19 15.91
C GLU A 165 -6.87 -14.08 16.03
N LYS A 166 -7.87 -14.30 16.89
CA LYS A 166 -8.95 -13.34 17.14
C LYS A 166 -8.44 -12.01 17.70
N GLU A 167 -7.53 -12.07 18.66
CA GLU A 167 -7.07 -10.89 19.40
C GLU A 167 -6.10 -10.03 18.59
N VAL A 168 -5.21 -10.65 17.81
CA VAL A 168 -4.10 -9.94 17.15
C VAL A 168 -4.22 -9.97 15.63
N PHE A 169 -4.48 -11.15 15.06
CA PHE A 169 -4.26 -11.37 13.63
C PHE A 169 -5.45 -11.06 12.74
N ILE A 170 -6.67 -10.96 13.27
CA ILE A 170 -7.78 -10.34 12.52
C ILE A 170 -7.41 -8.91 12.14
N ALA A 171 -6.96 -8.11 13.12
CA ALA A 171 -6.56 -6.73 12.89
C ALA A 171 -5.38 -6.62 11.92
N MET A 172 -4.36 -7.47 12.09
CA MET A 172 -3.18 -7.46 11.20
C MET A 172 -3.50 -7.90 9.77
N SER A 173 -4.37 -8.90 9.58
CA SER A 173 -4.78 -9.38 8.25
C SER A 173 -5.56 -8.32 7.49
N LYS A 174 -6.53 -7.70 8.17
CA LYS A 174 -7.32 -6.60 7.61
C LYS A 174 -6.46 -5.37 7.31
N ALA A 175 -5.45 -5.07 8.12
CA ALA A 175 -4.54 -3.95 7.88
C ALA A 175 -3.63 -4.17 6.66
N LEU A 176 -3.22 -5.41 6.39
CA LEU A 176 -2.28 -5.73 5.31
C LEU A 176 -2.93 -5.96 3.95
N ASN A 177 -4.13 -6.56 3.89
CA ASN A 177 -4.77 -6.90 2.62
C ASN A 177 -6.31 -6.82 2.63
N PHE A 178 -6.90 -6.23 3.69
CA PHE A 178 -8.35 -5.99 3.79
C PHE A 178 -9.23 -7.26 3.82
N ILE A 179 -8.64 -8.41 4.13
CA ILE A 179 -9.30 -9.72 4.24
C ILE A 179 -8.98 -10.40 5.56
N ASN A 180 -9.79 -11.40 5.92
CA ASN A 180 -9.69 -12.08 7.21
C ASN A 180 -8.57 -13.15 7.22
N PRO A 181 -8.12 -13.56 8.42
CA PRO A 181 -7.14 -14.63 8.62
C PRO A 181 -7.39 -15.95 7.86
N ASP A 182 -8.66 -16.32 7.68
CA ASP A 182 -9.07 -17.57 7.04
C ASP A 182 -8.91 -17.51 5.51
N GLU A 183 -8.77 -16.30 4.95
CA GLU A 183 -8.55 -16.07 3.53
C GLU A 183 -7.11 -15.68 3.19
N ILE A 184 -6.45 -14.87 4.02
CA ILE A 184 -5.12 -14.32 3.71
C ILE A 184 -4.04 -15.40 3.75
N SER A 185 -3.11 -15.39 2.79
CA SER A 185 -1.97 -16.30 2.76
C SER A 185 -1.04 -16.08 3.97
N ALA A 186 -0.59 -17.18 4.58
CA ALA A 186 0.32 -17.15 5.71
C ALA A 186 1.66 -16.46 5.38
N THR A 187 2.11 -16.55 4.13
CA THR A 187 3.33 -15.87 3.62
C THR A 187 3.27 -14.36 3.84
N ILE A 188 2.09 -13.75 3.74
CA ILE A 188 1.89 -12.31 3.92
C ILE A 188 2.22 -11.89 5.36
N LEU A 189 1.63 -12.59 6.33
CA LEU A 189 1.82 -12.30 7.77
C LEU A 189 3.24 -12.66 8.21
N LEU A 190 3.76 -13.81 7.79
CA LEU A 190 5.13 -14.21 8.10
C LEU A 190 6.16 -13.23 7.54
N THR A 191 5.96 -12.71 6.33
CA THR A 191 6.83 -11.69 5.74
C THR A 191 6.79 -10.38 6.55
N ALA A 192 5.60 -9.94 6.96
CA ALA A 192 5.45 -8.74 7.79
C ALA A 192 6.11 -8.91 9.17
N LEU A 193 5.86 -10.03 9.86
CA LEU A 193 6.48 -10.36 11.15
C LEU A 193 8.00 -10.44 11.05
N ASN A 194 8.53 -11.15 10.04
CA ASN A 194 9.97 -11.29 9.86
C ASN A 194 10.65 -9.92 9.73
N ARG A 195 10.05 -8.96 9.02
CA ARG A 195 10.60 -7.60 8.88
C ARG A 195 10.59 -6.80 10.16
N PHE A 196 9.49 -6.89 10.90
CA PHE A 196 9.36 -6.24 12.21
C PHE A 196 10.39 -6.77 13.22
N LEU A 197 10.88 -8.00 13.01
CA LEU A 197 11.90 -8.64 13.83
C LEU A 197 13.34 -8.42 13.34
N GLN A 198 13.54 -7.99 12.09
CA GLN A 198 14.87 -7.79 11.50
C GLN A 198 15.47 -6.42 11.80
N GLU A 199 14.65 -5.37 11.83
CA GLU A 199 15.13 -3.99 11.99
C GLU A 199 14.60 -3.37 13.29
N LYS A 200 15.46 -2.67 14.04
CA LYS A 200 15.11 -2.02 15.31
C LYS A 200 13.82 -1.21 15.20
N ASN A 201 13.71 -0.37 14.17
CA ASN A 201 12.54 0.49 13.92
C ASN A 201 11.62 -0.07 12.82
N GLY A 202 11.76 -1.35 12.45
CA GLY A 202 11.07 -1.92 11.28
C GLY A 202 9.54 -1.82 11.36
N SER A 203 8.98 -1.98 12.56
CA SER A 203 7.54 -1.85 12.84
C SER A 203 7.10 -0.44 13.26
N LYS A 204 8.02 0.52 13.35
CA LYS A 204 7.68 1.91 13.68
C LYS A 204 6.88 2.52 12.53
N MET A 205 5.86 3.29 12.86
CA MET A 205 4.90 3.85 11.91
C MET A 205 5.11 5.35 11.73
N ALA A 206 4.87 5.84 10.52
CA ALA A 206 4.80 7.25 10.19
C ALA A 206 3.59 7.55 9.31
N PHE A 207 3.06 8.76 9.48
CA PHE A 207 2.09 9.38 8.58
C PHE A 207 2.83 10.34 7.64
N LEU A 208 2.27 10.60 6.47
CA LEU A 208 2.73 11.71 5.63
C LEU A 208 2.19 13.02 6.21
N ASP A 209 2.94 14.11 6.06
CA ASP A 209 2.60 15.44 6.60
C ASP A 209 1.45 16.16 5.87
N GLY A 210 0.77 15.48 4.95
CA GLY A 210 -0.34 15.98 4.15
C GLY A 210 -0.70 15.04 3.01
N SER A 211 -1.43 15.54 2.02
CA SER A 211 -1.98 14.72 0.95
C SER A 211 -0.89 14.02 0.12
N PRO A 212 -0.96 12.70 -0.16
CA PRO A 212 0.09 12.04 -0.94
C PRO A 212 0.20 12.56 -2.37
N THR A 213 -0.87 13.12 -2.93
CA THR A 213 -0.88 13.76 -4.24
C THR A 213 0.09 14.95 -4.29
N GLU A 214 0.04 15.87 -3.32
CA GLU A 214 0.92 17.05 -3.29
C GLU A 214 2.24 16.78 -2.53
N ARG A 215 2.19 16.00 -1.45
CA ARG A 215 3.33 15.83 -0.53
C ARG A 215 4.29 14.71 -0.94
N LEU A 216 3.91 13.79 -1.82
CA LEU A 216 4.78 12.70 -2.30
C LEU A 216 4.84 12.62 -3.82
N CYS A 217 3.69 12.65 -4.50
CA CYS A 217 3.63 12.45 -5.93
C CYS A 217 4.12 13.68 -6.71
N GLN A 218 3.79 14.90 -6.28
CA GLN A 218 4.27 16.12 -6.94
C GLN A 218 5.82 16.23 -6.93
N PRO A 219 6.55 16.01 -5.82
CA PRO A 219 8.02 15.96 -5.83
C PRO A 219 8.62 14.97 -6.85
N LEU A 220 7.97 13.82 -7.07
CA LEU A 220 8.37 12.87 -8.11
C LEU A 220 8.18 13.48 -9.51
N VAL A 221 7.03 14.10 -9.77
CA VAL A 221 6.73 14.75 -11.05
C VAL A 221 7.73 15.89 -11.33
N ASP A 222 8.01 16.73 -10.33
CA ASP A 222 8.97 17.83 -10.44
C ASP A 222 10.36 17.27 -10.80
N TYR A 223 10.84 16.27 -10.06
CA TYR A 223 12.12 15.61 -10.34
C TYR A 223 12.20 15.01 -11.75
N ILE A 224 11.14 14.35 -12.20
CA ILE A 224 11.06 13.75 -13.54
C ILE A 224 11.12 14.84 -14.63
N THR A 225 10.32 15.90 -14.47
CA THR A 225 10.19 16.96 -15.48
C THR A 225 11.41 17.86 -15.56
N GLU A 226 12.04 18.20 -14.43
CA GLU A 226 13.32 18.93 -14.38
C GLU A 226 14.46 18.19 -15.11
N LYS A 227 14.41 16.85 -15.16
CA LYS A 227 15.38 16.00 -15.86
C LYS A 227 14.96 15.64 -17.29
N GLY A 228 13.92 16.30 -17.82
CA GLY A 228 13.49 16.18 -19.21
C GLY A 228 12.51 15.03 -19.48
N GLY A 229 12.01 14.35 -18.45
CA GLY A 229 10.85 13.48 -18.57
C GLY A 229 9.55 14.28 -18.66
N GLU A 230 8.43 13.59 -18.86
CA GLU A 230 7.11 14.19 -19.00
C GLU A 230 6.07 13.42 -18.19
N VAL A 231 5.09 14.12 -17.62
CA VAL A 231 3.94 13.53 -16.94
C VAL A 231 2.67 14.18 -17.47
N ARG A 232 1.80 13.41 -18.12
CA ARG A 232 0.51 13.85 -18.67
C ARG A 232 -0.63 13.24 -17.87
N LEU A 233 -1.42 14.09 -17.23
CA LEU A 233 -2.72 13.73 -16.69
C LEU A 233 -3.76 13.66 -17.82
N ASN A 234 -4.93 13.07 -17.55
CA ASN A 234 -6.00 12.92 -18.53
C ASN A 234 -5.61 12.18 -19.82
N ALA A 235 -4.57 11.34 -19.75
CA ALA A 235 -4.04 10.53 -20.84
C ALA A 235 -4.42 9.05 -20.64
N SER A 236 -5.67 8.71 -20.97
CA SER A 236 -6.21 7.37 -20.73
C SER A 236 -5.77 6.37 -21.80
N LEU A 237 -4.91 5.41 -21.44
CA LEU A 237 -4.62 4.26 -22.32
C LEU A 237 -5.91 3.49 -22.64
N LYS A 238 -6.22 3.38 -23.93
CA LYS A 238 -7.38 2.65 -24.49
C LYS A 238 -6.97 1.27 -25.00
N GLU A 239 -5.86 1.20 -25.72
CA GLU A 239 -5.40 -0.02 -26.39
C GLU A 239 -3.87 -0.02 -26.56
N ILE A 240 -3.26 -1.21 -26.47
CA ILE A 240 -1.85 -1.43 -26.82
C ILE A 240 -1.79 -1.89 -28.28
N LEU A 241 -1.34 -1.00 -29.17
CA LEU A 241 -1.24 -1.30 -30.60
C LEU A 241 0.01 -2.15 -30.86
N LEU A 242 -0.11 -3.18 -31.68
CA LEU A 242 0.97 -4.09 -32.01
C LEU A 242 1.55 -3.87 -33.41
N LYS A 243 2.81 -4.24 -33.58
CA LYS A 243 3.45 -4.49 -34.88
C LYS A 243 3.17 -5.92 -35.32
N ASP A 244 3.55 -6.24 -36.56
CA ASP A 244 3.39 -7.59 -37.15
C ASP A 244 4.14 -8.69 -36.37
N ASP A 245 5.22 -8.34 -35.67
CA ASP A 245 6.01 -9.26 -34.82
C ASP A 245 5.44 -9.39 -33.39
N ASN A 246 4.26 -8.83 -33.13
CA ASN A 246 3.59 -8.74 -31.83
C ASN A 246 4.32 -7.90 -30.76
N THR A 247 5.34 -7.13 -31.11
CA THR A 247 5.90 -6.08 -30.24
C THR A 247 5.02 -4.84 -30.23
N VAL A 248 5.19 -3.96 -29.25
CA VAL A 248 4.37 -2.75 -29.14
C VAL A 248 4.75 -1.75 -30.23
N LYS A 249 3.75 -1.29 -30.99
CA LYS A 249 3.85 -0.19 -31.94
C LYS A 249 3.64 1.16 -31.24
N GLY A 250 2.63 1.25 -30.40
CA GLY A 250 2.19 2.49 -29.75
C GLY A 250 1.08 2.26 -28.73
N PHE A 251 0.84 3.27 -27.91
CA PHE A 251 -0.31 3.35 -27.02
C PHE A 251 -1.40 4.19 -27.67
N LEU A 252 -2.60 3.62 -27.87
CA LEU A 252 -3.76 4.38 -28.29
C LEU A 252 -4.36 5.05 -27.05
N LEU A 253 -4.30 6.37 -26.97
CA LEU A 253 -4.88 7.16 -25.90
C LEU A 253 -6.29 7.57 -26.28
N ARG A 254 -7.22 7.45 -25.34
CA ARG A 254 -8.61 7.86 -25.54
C ARG A 254 -8.70 9.37 -25.57
N GLY A 255 -9.29 9.91 -26.63
CA GLY A 255 -9.67 11.32 -26.68
C GLY A 255 -10.76 11.64 -25.64
N LEU A 256 -10.61 12.77 -24.94
CA LEU A 256 -11.55 13.25 -23.93
C LEU A 256 -12.26 14.50 -24.43
N ASN A 257 -13.46 14.78 -23.93
CA ASN A 257 -14.22 15.99 -24.25
C ASN A 257 -14.47 16.23 -25.75
N GLY A 258 -14.59 15.16 -26.53
CA GLY A 258 -14.84 15.22 -27.98
C GLY A 258 -13.59 15.25 -28.84
N GLU A 259 -12.39 15.29 -28.25
CA GLU A 259 -11.13 15.15 -28.97
C GLU A 259 -10.97 13.73 -29.56
N PRO A 260 -10.25 13.57 -30.69
CA PRO A 260 -9.98 12.27 -31.27
C PRO A 260 -8.98 11.46 -30.44
N ASP A 261 -8.97 10.14 -30.64
CA ASP A 261 -7.93 9.28 -30.05
C ASP A 261 -6.55 9.64 -30.62
N GLU A 262 -5.52 9.60 -29.75
CA GLU A 262 -4.12 9.89 -30.10
C GLU A 262 -3.32 8.58 -30.10
N ILE A 263 -2.50 8.36 -31.13
CA ILE A 263 -1.49 7.30 -31.10
C ILE A 263 -0.20 7.87 -30.52
N PHE A 264 0.18 7.39 -29.34
CA PHE A 264 1.42 7.78 -28.68
C PHE A 264 2.52 6.74 -28.92
N GLU A 265 3.55 7.12 -29.68
CA GLU A 265 4.70 6.26 -29.99
C GLU A 265 5.92 6.62 -29.13
N ALA A 266 6.59 5.58 -28.64
CA ALA A 266 7.83 5.59 -27.89
C ALA A 266 8.72 4.39 -28.28
N ASP A 267 9.98 4.39 -27.84
CA ASP A 267 10.90 3.29 -28.14
C ASP A 267 10.56 2.04 -27.30
N LEU A 268 10.18 2.26 -26.03
CA LEU A 268 9.90 1.24 -25.03
C LEU A 268 8.62 1.60 -24.25
N TYR A 269 7.98 0.60 -23.67
CA TYR A 269 6.68 0.73 -23.02
C TYR A 269 6.66 0.03 -21.67
N VAL A 270 6.04 0.65 -20.68
CA VAL A 270 5.82 0.09 -19.34
C VAL A 270 4.33 0.21 -19.01
N SER A 271 3.70 -0.88 -18.62
CA SER A 271 2.41 -0.81 -17.92
C SER A 271 2.65 -0.73 -16.42
N ALA A 272 2.34 0.43 -15.84
CA ALA A 272 2.26 0.63 -14.39
C ALA A 272 0.80 0.63 -13.87
N MET A 273 -0.13 0.17 -14.70
CA MET A 273 -1.55 0.04 -14.37
C MET A 273 -1.79 -1.08 -13.33
N PRO A 274 -2.86 -1.01 -12.53
CA PRO A 274 -3.30 -2.15 -11.74
C PRO A 274 -3.58 -3.38 -12.62
N VAL A 275 -3.42 -4.58 -12.05
CA VAL A 275 -3.55 -5.85 -12.80
C VAL A 275 -4.92 -6.03 -13.45
N ASP A 276 -6.00 -5.58 -12.80
CA ASP A 276 -7.37 -5.74 -13.31
C ASP A 276 -7.65 -5.00 -14.61
N PRO A 277 -7.41 -3.68 -14.73
CA PRO A 277 -7.55 -2.99 -16.02
C PRO A 277 -6.50 -3.44 -17.04
N LEU A 278 -5.29 -3.85 -16.63
CA LEU A 278 -4.29 -4.41 -17.56
C LEU A 278 -4.84 -5.66 -18.26
N LYS A 279 -5.41 -6.62 -17.52
CA LYS A 279 -6.01 -7.85 -18.08
C LYS A 279 -7.03 -7.55 -19.19
N VAL A 280 -7.82 -6.49 -19.03
CA VAL A 280 -8.88 -6.11 -19.98
C VAL A 280 -8.32 -5.61 -21.31
N ILE A 281 -7.18 -4.92 -21.28
CA ILE A 281 -6.58 -4.30 -22.48
C ILE A 281 -5.43 -5.12 -23.08
N LEU A 282 -5.18 -6.33 -22.55
CA LEU A 282 -4.14 -7.22 -23.10
C LEU A 282 -4.46 -7.56 -24.56
N PRO A 283 -3.52 -7.34 -25.49
CA PRO A 283 -3.67 -7.75 -26.88
C PRO A 283 -3.93 -9.25 -27.00
N GLN A 284 -4.83 -9.64 -27.92
CA GLN A 284 -5.21 -11.03 -28.16
C GLN A 284 -4.01 -11.99 -28.32
N PRO A 285 -2.95 -11.65 -29.10
CA PRO A 285 -1.79 -12.53 -29.25
C PRO A 285 -1.03 -12.79 -27.94
N TRP A 286 -1.12 -11.89 -26.96
CA TRP A 286 -0.40 -12.00 -25.69
C TRP A 286 -1.15 -12.83 -24.65
N GLN A 287 -2.47 -12.92 -24.74
CA GLN A 287 -3.32 -13.61 -23.75
C GLN A 287 -2.97 -15.10 -23.60
N GLN A 288 -2.42 -15.73 -24.63
CA GLN A 288 -2.01 -17.14 -24.60
C GLN A 288 -0.58 -17.36 -24.09
N LEU A 289 0.21 -16.29 -23.91
CA LEU A 289 1.56 -16.42 -23.36
C LEU A 289 1.47 -16.72 -21.86
N ALA A 290 2.24 -17.71 -21.41
CA ALA A 290 2.20 -18.19 -20.03
C ALA A 290 2.34 -17.07 -18.99
N GLU A 291 3.19 -16.07 -19.27
CA GLU A 291 3.46 -14.95 -18.35
C GLU A 291 2.24 -14.03 -18.18
N PHE A 292 1.47 -13.77 -19.25
CA PHE A 292 0.26 -12.95 -19.18
C PHE A 292 -0.95 -13.74 -18.71
N LYS A 293 -1.02 -15.04 -19.02
CA LYS A 293 -2.08 -15.93 -18.52
C LYS A 293 -2.07 -16.05 -16.99
N LYS A 294 -0.88 -16.01 -16.36
CA LYS A 294 -0.75 -15.97 -14.90
C LYS A 294 -1.54 -14.81 -14.27
N LEU A 295 -1.73 -13.69 -14.97
CA LEU A 295 -2.46 -12.55 -14.41
C LEU A 295 -3.92 -12.88 -14.06
N GLU A 296 -4.53 -13.87 -14.73
CA GLU A 296 -5.88 -14.37 -14.40
C GLU A 296 -5.98 -14.87 -12.95
N GLY A 297 -4.87 -15.30 -12.36
CA GLY A 297 -4.79 -15.69 -10.96
C GLY A 297 -4.66 -14.52 -9.98
N LEU A 298 -4.71 -13.26 -10.43
CA LEU A 298 -4.65 -12.09 -9.56
C LEU A 298 -5.92 -11.25 -9.75
N GLU A 299 -6.58 -10.91 -8.66
CA GLU A 299 -7.79 -10.08 -8.65
C GLU A 299 -7.71 -9.06 -7.53
N GLY A 300 -8.15 -7.82 -7.78
CA GLY A 300 -8.19 -6.77 -6.78
C GLY A 300 -9.18 -7.08 -5.63
N VAL A 301 -8.76 -6.84 -4.40
CA VAL A 301 -9.63 -6.92 -3.21
C VAL A 301 -10.43 -5.61 -3.05
N PRO A 302 -11.72 -5.66 -2.68
CA PRO A 302 -12.48 -4.44 -2.39
C PRO A 302 -12.06 -3.83 -1.05
N VAL A 303 -12.03 -2.50 -0.99
CA VAL A 303 -11.81 -1.73 0.23
C VAL A 303 -12.59 -0.41 0.16
N ILE A 304 -13.03 0.09 1.31
CA ILE A 304 -13.67 1.40 1.45
C ILE A 304 -12.91 2.21 2.49
N ASN A 305 -12.64 3.47 2.16
CA ASN A 305 -12.00 4.42 3.06
C ASN A 305 -12.98 5.55 3.37
N LEU A 306 -13.09 5.88 4.65
CA LEU A 306 -14.12 6.75 5.21
C LEU A 306 -13.46 7.92 5.90
N HIS A 307 -13.97 9.12 5.66
CA HIS A 307 -13.50 10.36 6.27
C HIS A 307 -14.67 11.04 6.96
N LEU A 308 -14.55 11.31 8.25
CA LEU A 308 -15.64 11.78 9.10
C LEU A 308 -15.19 13.00 9.90
N TRP A 309 -15.78 14.15 9.62
CA TRP A 309 -15.49 15.40 10.34
C TRP A 309 -16.50 15.62 11.45
N PHE A 310 -16.02 15.78 12.68
CA PHE A 310 -16.87 15.98 13.85
C PHE A 310 -16.90 17.44 14.32
N ASP A 311 -17.90 17.78 15.13
CA ASP A 311 -18.10 19.11 15.71
C ASP A 311 -17.15 19.44 16.88
N ARG A 312 -16.39 18.45 17.36
CA ARG A 312 -15.47 18.53 18.49
C ARG A 312 -14.34 17.53 18.35
N LYS A 313 -13.33 17.65 19.20
CA LYS A 313 -12.29 16.65 19.39
C LYS A 313 -12.83 15.39 20.06
N LEU A 314 -12.51 14.22 19.49
CA LEU A 314 -12.88 12.89 19.98
C LEU A 314 -11.72 12.17 20.69
N THR A 315 -10.48 12.53 20.37
CA THR A 315 -9.29 11.93 20.98
C THR A 315 -8.06 12.82 20.78
N ASP A 316 -7.13 12.71 21.72
CA ASP A 316 -5.80 13.35 21.64
C ASP A 316 -4.72 12.35 21.20
N ILE A 317 -5.10 11.12 20.82
CA ILE A 317 -4.16 10.09 20.38
C ILE A 317 -3.57 10.48 19.03
N ASP A 318 -2.25 10.70 19.01
CA ASP A 318 -1.43 10.88 17.80
C ASP A 318 -0.84 9.54 17.34
N HIS A 319 -1.68 8.63 16.86
CA HIS A 319 -1.25 7.30 16.39
C HIS A 319 -2.28 6.64 15.46
N LEU A 320 -1.83 5.62 14.72
CA LEU A 320 -2.72 4.62 14.10
C LEU A 320 -3.33 3.71 15.17
N LEU A 321 -4.63 3.42 15.06
CA LEU A 321 -5.38 2.60 15.99
C LEU A 321 -5.97 1.38 15.27
N PHE A 322 -5.84 0.20 15.87
CA PHE A 322 -6.49 -1.02 15.40
C PHE A 322 -7.85 -1.15 16.06
N SER A 323 -8.93 -0.97 15.28
CA SER A 323 -10.32 -0.94 15.83
C SER A 323 -10.75 -2.26 16.46
N ARG A 324 -10.20 -3.39 15.99
CA ARG A 324 -10.65 -4.75 16.32
C ARG A 324 -12.16 -4.96 16.11
N SER A 325 -12.75 -4.18 15.22
CA SER A 325 -14.13 -4.30 14.77
C SER A 325 -14.29 -5.44 13.77
N ASP A 326 -15.49 -6.03 13.73
CA ASP A 326 -15.86 -6.97 12.67
C ASP A 326 -16.00 -6.25 11.31
N LEU A 327 -16.32 -4.96 11.31
CA LEU A 327 -16.52 -4.13 10.13
C LEU A 327 -15.29 -3.28 9.76
N LEU A 328 -14.67 -2.65 10.76
CA LEU A 328 -13.54 -1.74 10.56
C LEU A 328 -12.19 -2.45 10.72
N SER A 329 -11.17 -1.89 10.09
CA SER A 329 -9.77 -2.33 10.18
C SER A 329 -9.00 -1.36 11.08
N VAL A 330 -8.17 -0.51 10.49
CA VAL A 330 -7.43 0.56 11.16
C VAL A 330 -8.14 1.90 10.99
N TYR A 331 -7.88 2.82 11.90
CA TYR A 331 -8.30 4.21 11.81
C TYR A 331 -7.30 5.14 12.48
N ALA A 332 -7.39 6.43 12.19
CA ALA A 332 -6.64 7.48 12.85
C ALA A 332 -7.48 8.76 12.95
N ASP A 333 -7.19 9.57 13.96
CA ASP A 333 -7.64 10.97 13.96
C ASP A 333 -6.60 11.79 13.20
N MET A 334 -6.90 12.06 11.94
CA MET A 334 -6.00 12.75 11.02
C MET A 334 -5.74 14.20 11.43
N SER A 335 -6.65 14.79 12.21
CA SER A 335 -6.43 16.11 12.81
C SER A 335 -5.35 16.14 13.89
N ASN A 336 -4.89 14.97 14.36
CA ASN A 336 -3.71 14.81 15.21
C ASN A 336 -2.51 14.30 14.41
N THR A 337 -2.74 13.30 13.55
CA THR A 337 -1.64 12.52 12.98
C THR A 337 -1.00 13.15 11.75
N CYS A 338 -1.73 13.99 11.03
CA CYS A 338 -1.31 14.64 9.79
C CYS A 338 -1.22 16.16 9.97
N GLN A 339 -0.06 16.74 9.67
CA GLN A 339 0.20 18.17 9.88
C GLN A 339 -0.68 19.09 9.02
N GLU A 340 -0.87 18.76 7.73
CA GLU A 340 -1.73 19.55 6.84
C GLU A 340 -3.21 19.51 7.25
N TYR A 341 -3.64 18.43 7.91
CA TYR A 341 -5.05 18.22 8.29
C TYR A 341 -5.33 18.62 9.75
N ALA A 342 -4.35 19.23 10.41
CA ALA A 342 -4.41 19.51 11.85
C ALA A 342 -5.55 20.48 12.20
N ASP A 343 -6.38 20.08 13.16
CA ASP A 343 -7.41 20.91 13.78
C ASP A 343 -7.39 20.65 15.31
N PRO A 344 -7.07 21.66 16.14
CA PRO A 344 -6.98 21.48 17.58
C PRO A 344 -8.35 21.31 18.25
N ASP A 345 -9.43 21.79 17.62
CA ASP A 345 -10.76 21.87 18.22
C ASP A 345 -11.69 20.76 17.72
N ARG A 346 -11.38 20.16 16.56
CA ARG A 346 -12.25 19.18 15.89
C ARG A 346 -11.47 17.96 15.39
N SER A 347 -12.13 16.81 15.41
CA SER A 347 -11.57 15.57 14.85
C SER A 347 -11.97 15.37 13.40
N MET A 348 -11.03 14.85 12.61
CA MET A 348 -11.28 14.21 11.32
C MET A 348 -10.82 12.76 11.44
N LEU A 349 -11.77 11.84 11.55
CA LEU A 349 -11.45 10.41 11.60
C LEU A 349 -11.37 9.87 10.18
N GLU A 350 -10.22 9.28 9.85
CA GLU A 350 -10.07 8.46 8.66
C GLU A 350 -10.03 6.98 9.04
N LEU A 351 -10.90 6.18 8.41
CA LEU A 351 -11.11 4.77 8.76
C LEU A 351 -11.06 3.89 7.52
N VAL A 352 -10.57 2.67 7.70
CA VAL A 352 -10.63 1.61 6.68
C VAL A 352 -11.76 0.64 7.04
N LEU A 353 -12.73 0.49 6.16
CA LEU A 353 -13.76 -0.55 6.26
C LEU A 353 -13.29 -1.78 5.48
N ALA A 354 -13.06 -2.88 6.20
CA ALA A 354 -12.61 -4.15 5.65
C ALA A 354 -13.02 -5.33 6.55
N PRO A 355 -13.56 -6.43 5.97
CA PRO A 355 -13.74 -6.68 4.53
C PRO A 355 -14.89 -5.89 3.92
N ALA A 356 -14.72 -5.41 2.68
CA ALA A 356 -15.69 -4.53 2.01
C ALA A 356 -16.56 -5.20 0.94
N GLN A 357 -16.44 -6.52 0.74
CA GLN A 357 -17.14 -7.24 -0.34
C GLN A 357 -18.66 -7.00 -0.33
N ASP A 358 -19.28 -7.06 0.84
CA ASP A 358 -20.73 -6.90 1.00
C ASP A 358 -21.17 -5.42 1.07
N TRP A 359 -20.20 -4.50 1.16
CA TRP A 359 -20.43 -3.06 1.33
C TRP A 359 -20.14 -2.25 0.06
N ILE A 360 -19.40 -2.81 -0.90
CA ILE A 360 -18.87 -2.07 -2.04
C ILE A 360 -19.96 -1.48 -2.96
N THR A 361 -21.15 -2.08 -2.95
CA THR A 361 -22.34 -1.62 -3.71
C THR A 361 -23.38 -0.92 -2.84
N ALA A 362 -23.18 -0.86 -1.52
CA ALA A 362 -24.10 -0.18 -0.60
C ALA A 362 -24.07 1.34 -0.83
N SER A 363 -25.13 2.05 -0.43
CA SER A 363 -25.13 3.52 -0.47
C SER A 363 -24.19 4.09 0.58
N ASP A 364 -23.76 5.33 0.38
CA ASP A 364 -22.86 5.99 1.33
C ASP A 364 -23.56 6.16 2.68
N GLU A 365 -24.84 6.50 2.70
CA GLU A 365 -25.65 6.64 3.92
C GLU A 365 -25.69 5.34 4.71
N ALA A 366 -25.89 4.19 4.06
CA ALA A 366 -25.91 2.89 4.71
C ALA A 366 -24.55 2.53 5.33
N ILE A 367 -23.45 2.85 4.62
CA ILE A 367 -22.08 2.66 5.13
C ILE A 367 -21.81 3.56 6.33
N ILE A 368 -22.23 4.83 6.25
CA ILE A 368 -22.06 5.80 7.34
C ILE A 368 -22.87 5.40 8.56
N GLU A 369 -24.10 4.92 8.40
CA GLU A 369 -24.94 4.45 9.51
C GLU A 369 -24.26 3.35 10.31
N VAL A 370 -23.76 2.29 9.65
CA VAL A 370 -23.07 1.21 10.35
C VAL A 370 -21.71 1.62 10.89
N THR A 371 -21.02 2.54 10.23
CA THR A 371 -19.73 3.07 10.71
C THR A 371 -19.93 3.89 11.97
N MET A 372 -20.97 4.73 12.02
CA MET A 372 -21.31 5.50 13.22
C MET A 372 -21.64 4.59 14.40
N ALA A 373 -22.32 3.47 14.18
CA ALA A 373 -22.57 2.49 15.23
C ALA A 373 -21.26 1.87 15.79
N GLU A 374 -20.23 1.67 14.96
CA GLU A 374 -18.91 1.27 15.42
C GLU A 374 -18.18 2.39 16.17
N ILE A 375 -18.27 3.64 15.69
CA ILE A 375 -17.67 4.81 16.35
C ILE A 375 -18.24 5.02 17.75
N GLU A 376 -19.53 4.79 17.96
CA GLU A 376 -20.15 4.85 19.30
C GLU A 376 -19.55 3.82 20.27
N LYS A 377 -19.07 2.67 19.77
CA LYS A 377 -18.35 1.66 20.59
C LYS A 377 -16.89 2.06 20.83
N LEU A 378 -16.25 2.70 19.85
CA LEU A 378 -14.86 3.15 19.96
C LEU A 378 -14.73 4.36 20.90
N PHE A 379 -15.72 5.25 20.93
CA PHE A 379 -15.71 6.53 21.65
C PHE A 379 -16.99 6.78 22.47
N PRO A 380 -17.43 5.84 23.33
CA PRO A 380 -18.73 5.92 24.00
C PRO A 380 -18.92 7.24 24.77
N GLN A 381 -17.86 7.78 25.37
CA GLN A 381 -17.88 9.02 26.14
C GLN A 381 -18.34 10.25 25.34
N HIS A 382 -18.24 10.23 24.00
CA HIS A 382 -18.67 11.33 23.14
C HIS A 382 -20.10 11.18 22.62
N PHE A 383 -20.72 10.01 22.82
CA PHE A 383 -22.04 9.68 22.28
C PHE A 383 -23.06 9.26 23.37
N THR A 384 -22.66 9.21 24.64
CA THR A 384 -23.60 9.06 25.76
C THR A 384 -24.14 10.40 26.26
N GLY A 385 -25.42 10.46 26.63
CA GLY A 385 -26.07 11.65 27.21
C GLY A 385 -26.67 12.62 26.17
N GLU A 386 -27.02 13.84 26.61
CA GLU A 386 -27.71 14.84 25.78
C GLU A 386 -26.79 15.63 24.84
N ASN A 387 -25.50 15.74 25.17
CA ASN A 387 -24.51 16.49 24.38
C ASN A 387 -23.65 15.57 23.49
N ARG A 388 -24.29 14.82 22.60
CA ARG A 388 -23.62 13.90 21.66
C ARG A 388 -22.78 14.67 20.62
N ALA A 389 -21.62 14.12 20.26
CA ALA A 389 -20.84 14.61 19.14
C ALA A 389 -21.63 14.50 17.84
N LYS A 390 -21.44 15.46 16.94
CA LYS A 390 -22.18 15.57 15.67
C LYS A 390 -21.22 15.40 14.50
N LEU A 391 -21.61 14.52 13.58
CA LEU A 391 -20.97 14.43 12.28
C LEU A 391 -21.36 15.66 11.46
N ARG A 392 -20.37 16.43 11.01
CA ARG A 392 -20.55 17.66 10.22
C ARG A 392 -20.65 17.35 8.73
N LYS A 393 -19.75 16.48 8.25
CA LYS A 393 -19.70 15.98 6.86
C LYS A 393 -18.93 14.67 6.79
N TYR A 394 -19.02 13.99 5.65
CA TYR A 394 -18.29 12.77 5.38
C TYR A 394 -17.90 12.63 3.90
N HIS A 395 -16.87 11.83 3.64
CA HIS A 395 -16.53 11.31 2.30
C HIS A 395 -16.34 9.79 2.36
N VAL A 396 -16.91 9.08 1.37
CA VAL A 396 -16.80 7.62 1.23
C VAL A 396 -16.10 7.31 -0.08
N VAL A 397 -14.86 6.81 0.00
CA VAL A 397 -14.08 6.44 -1.18
C VAL A 397 -14.06 4.92 -1.34
N LYS A 398 -14.72 4.44 -2.39
CA LYS A 398 -14.87 3.01 -2.68
C LYS A 398 -13.88 2.58 -3.75
N THR A 399 -13.06 1.58 -3.43
CA THR A 399 -12.13 0.97 -4.39
C THR A 399 -12.49 -0.51 -4.56
N PRO A 400 -13.34 -0.88 -5.54
CA PRO A 400 -13.82 -2.26 -5.69
C PRO A 400 -12.74 -3.28 -6.05
N ARG A 401 -11.65 -2.80 -6.67
CA ARG A 401 -10.49 -3.61 -7.06
C ARG A 401 -9.23 -2.82 -6.71
N SER A 402 -8.75 -3.01 -5.48
CA SER A 402 -7.60 -2.30 -4.94
C SER A 402 -6.29 -3.08 -5.19
N VAL A 403 -5.53 -3.40 -4.15
CA VAL A 403 -4.38 -4.33 -4.23
C VAL A 403 -4.86 -5.73 -4.58
N TYR A 404 -3.98 -6.59 -5.11
CA TYR A 404 -4.40 -7.97 -5.37
C TYR A 404 -4.77 -8.69 -4.05
N LYS A 405 -5.83 -9.50 -4.08
CA LYS A 405 -6.29 -10.32 -2.97
C LYS A 405 -5.26 -11.45 -2.74
N ALA A 406 -4.51 -11.34 -1.66
CA ALA A 406 -3.35 -12.17 -1.36
C ALA A 406 -3.74 -13.46 -0.63
N ILE A 407 -4.61 -14.25 -1.25
CA ILE A 407 -5.00 -15.59 -0.78
C ILE A 407 -3.90 -16.63 -1.09
N PRO A 408 -3.97 -17.86 -0.52
CA PRO A 408 -2.99 -18.90 -0.80
C PRO A 408 -2.74 -19.19 -2.28
N GLY A 409 -1.47 -19.44 -2.61
CA GLY A 409 -0.98 -19.80 -3.95
C GLY A 409 -0.77 -18.61 -4.89
N ARG A 410 -1.07 -17.38 -4.47
CA ARG A 410 -1.06 -16.20 -5.36
C ARG A 410 0.34 -15.73 -5.72
N GLN A 411 1.39 -16.10 -4.98
CA GLN A 411 2.76 -15.73 -5.34
C GLN A 411 3.17 -16.30 -6.71
N ALA A 412 2.71 -17.51 -7.05
CA ALA A 412 3.02 -18.17 -8.33
C ALA A 412 2.47 -17.43 -9.57
N TYR A 413 1.50 -16.54 -9.37
CA TYR A 413 0.85 -15.78 -10.43
C TYR A 413 1.43 -14.37 -10.63
N ARG A 414 2.34 -13.94 -9.76
CA ARG A 414 2.97 -12.61 -9.84
C ARG A 414 4.02 -12.61 -10.94
N PRO A 415 3.89 -11.78 -11.99
CA PRO A 415 4.85 -11.73 -13.09
C PRO A 415 6.11 -10.99 -12.68
N SER A 416 7.24 -11.25 -13.33
CA SER A 416 8.41 -10.37 -13.20
C SER A 416 8.18 -9.01 -13.88
N GLN A 417 9.05 -8.03 -13.65
CA GLN A 417 8.99 -6.75 -14.37
C GLN A 417 9.32 -6.91 -15.87
N LYS A 418 10.13 -7.91 -16.23
CA LYS A 418 10.43 -8.28 -17.62
C LYS A 418 9.31 -9.14 -18.19
N THR A 419 8.82 -8.79 -19.38
CA THR A 419 7.84 -9.60 -20.11
C THR A 419 8.52 -10.35 -21.27
N PRO A 420 7.88 -11.36 -21.87
CA PRO A 420 8.39 -11.98 -23.09
C PRO A 420 8.37 -11.05 -24.32
N ILE A 421 7.78 -9.85 -24.21
CA ILE A 421 7.70 -8.88 -25.30
C ILE A 421 8.88 -7.92 -25.20
N ALA A 422 9.73 -7.90 -26.22
CA ALA A 422 11.05 -7.27 -26.17
C ALA A 422 11.07 -5.77 -25.79
N ASN A 423 9.99 -5.04 -26.05
CA ASN A 423 9.88 -3.61 -25.75
C ASN A 423 8.75 -3.26 -24.76
N PHE A 424 8.26 -4.23 -23.98
CA PHE A 424 7.18 -4.02 -23.01
C PHE A 424 7.52 -4.59 -21.63
N TYR A 425 7.30 -3.80 -20.58
CA TYR A 425 7.64 -4.12 -19.20
C TYR A 425 6.43 -3.89 -18.27
N LEU A 426 6.46 -4.50 -17.09
CA LEU A 426 5.44 -4.33 -16.06
C LEU A 426 6.04 -3.65 -14.82
N ALA A 427 5.27 -2.75 -14.23
CA ALA A 427 5.50 -2.20 -12.90
C ALA A 427 4.18 -2.21 -12.12
N GLY A 428 4.24 -2.35 -10.80
CA GLY A 428 3.07 -2.43 -9.95
C GLY A 428 3.31 -3.31 -8.74
N ASP A 429 2.59 -3.01 -7.66
CA ASP A 429 2.61 -3.76 -6.40
C ASP A 429 2.36 -5.28 -6.60
N PHE A 430 1.55 -5.65 -7.60
CA PHE A 430 1.24 -7.02 -7.99
C PHE A 430 2.41 -7.78 -8.65
N THR A 431 3.35 -7.09 -9.29
CA THR A 431 4.53 -7.73 -9.89
C THR A 431 5.40 -8.38 -8.83
N MET A 432 6.22 -9.36 -9.19
CA MET A 432 7.04 -10.14 -8.27
C MET A 432 8.09 -9.24 -7.62
N GLN A 433 7.93 -9.03 -6.32
CA GLN A 433 8.86 -8.36 -5.43
C GLN A 433 8.51 -8.72 -3.98
N LYS A 434 9.49 -8.58 -3.08
CA LYS A 434 9.38 -9.14 -1.72
C LYS A 434 8.43 -8.37 -0.78
N TYR A 435 8.09 -7.12 -1.05
CA TYR A 435 7.28 -6.22 -0.20
C TYR A 435 5.78 -6.23 -0.47
N LEU A 436 5.26 -7.27 -1.13
CA LEU A 436 3.82 -7.56 -1.21
C LEU A 436 3.02 -6.43 -1.88
N GLY A 437 1.69 -6.49 -1.81
CA GLY A 437 0.79 -5.43 -2.26
C GLY A 437 0.85 -4.19 -1.35
N SER A 438 1.88 -3.36 -1.48
CA SER A 438 2.11 -2.19 -0.60
C SER A 438 2.70 -0.99 -1.37
N MET A 439 2.79 0.17 -0.71
CA MET A 439 3.50 1.35 -1.25
C MET A 439 4.98 1.06 -1.51
N GLU A 440 5.66 0.39 -0.57
CA GLU A 440 7.05 -0.06 -0.72
C GLU A 440 7.20 -1.04 -1.89
N GLY A 441 6.25 -1.97 -2.04
CA GLY A 441 6.20 -2.90 -3.16
C GLY A 441 6.01 -2.20 -4.51
N ALA A 442 5.16 -1.17 -4.55
CA ALA A 442 4.94 -0.34 -5.73
C ALA A 442 6.23 0.42 -6.11
N VAL A 443 6.86 1.12 -5.17
CA VAL A 443 8.12 1.85 -5.41
C VAL A 443 9.22 0.90 -5.88
N LEU A 444 9.40 -0.24 -5.19
CA LEU A 444 10.40 -1.23 -5.59
C LEU A 444 10.11 -1.79 -6.98
N SER A 445 8.85 -2.10 -7.32
CA SER A 445 8.51 -2.61 -8.65
C SER A 445 8.86 -1.62 -9.76
N GLY A 446 8.65 -0.31 -9.54
CA GLY A 446 9.06 0.72 -10.49
C GLY A 446 10.56 0.79 -10.66
N LYS A 447 11.31 0.71 -9.55
CA LYS A 447 12.78 0.65 -9.56
C LYS A 447 13.30 -0.56 -10.33
N LEU A 448 12.75 -1.75 -10.07
CA LEU A 448 13.12 -2.99 -10.76
C LEU A 448 12.78 -2.92 -12.26
N ALA A 449 11.65 -2.31 -12.63
CA ALA A 449 11.28 -2.15 -14.03
C ALA A 449 12.26 -1.24 -14.76
N ALA A 450 12.60 -0.08 -14.17
CA ALA A 450 13.59 0.84 -14.70
C ALA A 450 14.98 0.20 -14.84
N GLN A 451 15.44 -0.55 -13.83
CA GLN A 451 16.71 -1.26 -13.86
C GLN A 451 16.75 -2.34 -14.95
N THR A 452 15.71 -3.16 -15.04
CA THR A 452 15.59 -4.20 -16.08
C THR A 452 15.64 -3.59 -17.47
N LEU A 453 14.87 -2.51 -17.68
CA LEU A 453 14.81 -1.80 -18.95
C LEU A 453 16.16 -1.19 -19.33
N ALA A 454 16.84 -0.53 -18.38
CA ALA A 454 18.15 0.07 -18.61
C ALA A 454 19.27 -0.97 -18.85
N GLN A 455 19.12 -2.19 -18.30
CA GLN A 455 20.03 -3.31 -18.60
C GLN A 455 19.84 -3.84 -20.03
N ASP A 456 18.60 -4.00 -20.47
CA ASP A 456 18.27 -4.46 -21.82
C ASP A 456 18.61 -3.39 -22.88
N TYR A 457 18.46 -2.12 -22.54
CA TYR A 457 18.67 -0.97 -23.43
C TYR A 457 19.50 0.12 -22.75
N PRO A 458 20.83 -0.05 -22.59
CA PRO A 458 21.66 0.95 -21.97
C PRO A 458 21.58 2.30 -22.68
N ALA A 459 21.26 3.37 -21.96
CA ALA A 459 21.34 4.71 -22.51
C ALA A 459 22.80 5.02 -22.89
N LYS A 460 23.00 5.67 -24.05
CA LYS A 460 24.30 6.26 -24.38
C LYS A 460 24.49 7.51 -23.53
N ILE A 461 24.90 7.32 -22.28
CA ILE A 461 25.32 8.43 -21.43
C ILE A 461 26.64 8.95 -22.03
N GLY A 462 26.67 10.19 -22.53
CA GLY A 462 27.93 10.87 -22.85
C GLY A 462 28.83 10.90 -21.62
N PRO A 463 30.17 11.02 -21.74
CA PRO A 463 31.08 10.87 -20.61
C PRO A 463 30.69 11.84 -19.48
N SER A 464 30.14 11.31 -18.40
CA SER A 464 29.85 12.03 -17.18
C SER A 464 30.76 11.52 -16.06
N GLN A 465 31.09 12.46 -15.17
CA GLN A 465 32.18 12.48 -14.20
C GLN A 465 32.26 11.24 -13.27
N PRO A 466 33.46 10.94 -12.72
CA PRO A 466 33.74 9.67 -12.07
C PRO A 466 32.87 9.41 -10.83
N GLU A 467 32.48 8.14 -10.72
CA GLU A 467 31.71 7.50 -9.64
C GLU A 467 32.12 7.96 -8.24
N ALA A 468 31.16 8.52 -7.49
CA ALA A 468 31.25 8.52 -6.03
C ALA A 468 30.79 7.15 -5.50
N THR A 469 31.80 6.35 -5.13
CA THR A 469 31.78 5.29 -4.12
C THR A 469 30.93 4.03 -4.40
N LYS A 470 31.62 3.01 -4.91
CA LYS A 470 31.45 1.61 -4.50
C LYS A 470 31.82 1.45 -3.02
N GLU A 471 30.88 1.00 -2.20
CA GLU A 471 31.00 0.20 -0.96
C GLU A 471 29.60 0.18 -0.33
N ALA A 472 28.96 -0.92 0.09
CA ALA A 472 29.39 -2.29 0.26
C ALA A 472 28.19 -3.23 0.06
N SER A 473 28.41 -4.29 -0.70
CA SER A 473 27.74 -5.58 -0.52
C SER A 473 28.38 -6.26 0.69
N LEU A 474 27.60 -6.61 1.71
CA LEU A 474 27.67 -7.84 2.54
C LEU A 474 26.90 -7.65 3.86
N VAL A 475 26.08 -8.68 4.16
CA VAL A 475 25.21 -8.96 5.32
C VAL A 475 23.79 -8.42 5.23
#